data_AF-A2FKF3-F1
#
_entry.id   AF-A2FKF3-F1
#
_cell.length_a   1.000
_cell.length_b   1.000
_cell.length_c   1.000
_cell.angle_alpha   90.00
_cell.angle_beta   90.00
_cell.angle_gamma   90.00
#
_symmetry.space_group_name_H-M   'P 1'
#
loop_
_entity.id
_entity.type
_entity.pdbx_description
1 polymer ?
#
loop_
_entity_poly.entity_id
_entity_poly.type
_entity_poly.pdbx_seq_one_letter_code
_entity_poly.pdbx_strand_id
1 'polypeptide(L)'
;MSGVRSNSFSSQSFEDWRDINFDIVQHLDFFQQPKSSSATLLRQFQVKKAAMHQRALESLKNYNISVDQAETAAEKLKQQIEANPPVTQTSIDFDNNNDIMKLRQLQFLKKYAWKNQLKQQQKIIMFFATKKAQIQRLTQFLLGKSVPSLLAIKIKDSFYEMDPGENKYQKRNEIIHTKIKLMKQELSKVPYPLWVTNFEEFFSKLVNQAAQVIDPELFYFGFIPDEINISRYLFSSNSKNGRAIDYFIALNSQNSFSEFSDKIIEFCAALVPQQACTTPKDQSISLLLFFRAIMDRVYETNTALFSTSEFYAKYPEIHSTKMSGMTLPKGMSPPGDMEESARECFLRAPLYRKASETFLLSFFTVNPIDGLYYIHVTMSDIHRAAISALVGHEPTPDELKQILGFDDLFSLFFGVLLASDCPDPFQVHSMMKTFAPKSCLSPMFEYANANLEALVLHCGKLCA
;
A
#
# COMPACT_ATOMS: atom_id res chain seq x y z
N MET A 1 -84.33 -19.10 -32.42
CA MET A 1 -83.39 -18.70 -33.49
C MET A 1 -82.35 -17.76 -32.88
N SER A 2 -81.24 -18.35 -32.46
CA SER A 2 -80.10 -17.69 -31.80
C SER A 2 -79.12 -17.18 -32.86
N GLY A 3 -79.00 -15.86 -32.98
CA GLY A 3 -78.02 -15.21 -33.85
C GLY A 3 -76.62 -15.31 -33.26
N VAL A 4 -75.75 -16.07 -33.93
CA VAL A 4 -74.31 -16.12 -33.65
C VAL A 4 -73.70 -14.79 -34.09
N ARG A 5 -73.35 -13.93 -33.13
CA ARG A 5 -72.47 -12.78 -33.38
C ARG A 5 -71.06 -13.33 -33.63
N SER A 6 -70.57 -13.18 -34.86
CA SER A 6 -69.17 -13.39 -35.19
C SER A 6 -68.34 -12.33 -34.46
N ASN A 7 -67.61 -12.75 -33.43
CA ASN A 7 -66.59 -11.92 -32.81
C ASN A 7 -65.53 -11.58 -33.86
N SER A 8 -65.54 -10.35 -34.35
CA SER A 8 -64.41 -9.74 -35.06
C SER A 8 -63.25 -9.65 -34.07
N PHE A 9 -62.42 -10.69 -34.03
CA PHE A 9 -61.14 -10.64 -33.32
C PHE A 9 -60.37 -9.42 -33.84
N SER A 10 -60.14 -8.47 -32.94
CA SER A 10 -59.75 -7.11 -33.23
C SER A 10 -58.34 -7.05 -33.82
N SER A 11 -58.19 -6.36 -34.95
CA SER A 11 -56.91 -5.86 -35.47
C SER A 11 -56.05 -5.14 -34.41
N GLN A 12 -56.69 -4.60 -33.37
CA GLN A 12 -56.06 -3.99 -32.20
C GLN A 12 -54.98 -4.90 -31.57
N SER A 13 -55.24 -6.20 -31.35
CA SER A 13 -54.32 -7.08 -30.63
C SER A 13 -53.05 -7.44 -31.42
N PHE A 14 -53.07 -7.31 -32.75
CA PHE A 14 -51.90 -7.56 -33.59
C PHE A 14 -51.01 -6.32 -33.67
N GLU A 15 -51.59 -5.14 -33.86
CA GLU A 15 -50.82 -3.88 -33.89
C GLU A 15 -50.22 -3.58 -32.50
N ASP A 16 -50.96 -3.82 -31.41
CA ASP A 16 -50.42 -3.68 -30.05
C ASP A 16 -49.20 -4.61 -29.82
N TRP A 17 -49.27 -5.86 -30.30
CA TRP A 17 -48.13 -6.78 -30.22
C TRP A 17 -46.95 -6.27 -31.05
N ARG A 18 -47.22 -5.76 -32.25
CA ARG A 18 -46.21 -5.25 -33.17
C ARG A 18 -45.47 -4.05 -32.58
N ASP A 19 -46.20 -3.13 -31.94
CA ASP A 19 -45.63 -1.94 -31.32
C ASP A 19 -44.76 -2.28 -30.10
N ILE A 20 -45.18 -3.26 -29.30
CA ILE A 20 -44.41 -3.73 -28.13
C ILE A 20 -43.14 -4.49 -28.56
N ASN A 21 -43.18 -5.20 -29.69
CA ASN A 21 -42.12 -6.12 -30.13
C ASN A 21 -41.36 -5.61 -31.35
N PHE A 22 -41.14 -4.30 -31.45
CA PHE A 22 -40.43 -3.68 -32.58
C PHE A 22 -39.07 -4.33 -32.87
N ASP A 23 -38.39 -4.81 -31.82
CA ASP A 23 -37.10 -5.51 -31.88
C ASP A 23 -37.16 -6.83 -32.64
N ILE A 24 -38.32 -7.50 -32.62
CA ILE A 24 -38.59 -8.75 -33.35
C ILE A 24 -39.16 -8.47 -34.73
N VAL A 25 -40.06 -7.48 -34.84
CA VAL A 25 -40.84 -7.17 -36.06
C VAL A 25 -39.95 -6.87 -37.27
N GLN A 26 -38.80 -6.21 -37.07
CA GLN A 26 -37.83 -5.96 -38.14
C GLN A 26 -37.32 -7.25 -38.83
N HIS A 27 -37.38 -8.38 -38.12
CA HIS A 27 -36.97 -9.70 -38.61
C HIS A 27 -38.13 -10.54 -39.16
N LEU A 28 -39.31 -9.98 -39.34
CA LEU A 28 -40.48 -10.67 -39.86
C LEU A 28 -40.84 -10.15 -41.26
N ASP A 29 -41.23 -11.07 -42.13
CA ASP A 29 -41.91 -10.79 -43.41
C ASP A 29 -43.38 -11.16 -43.29
N PHE A 30 -44.24 -10.25 -43.73
CA PHE A 30 -45.69 -10.35 -43.62
C PHE A 30 -46.32 -10.59 -45.00
N PHE A 31 -47.06 -11.68 -45.14
CA PHE A 31 -47.76 -12.04 -46.37
C PHE A 31 -49.27 -11.97 -46.13
N GLN A 32 -49.94 -11.01 -46.76
CA GLN A 32 -51.39 -10.87 -46.70
C GLN A 32 -52.07 -11.64 -47.84
N GLN A 33 -53.20 -12.27 -47.52
CA GLN A 33 -54.05 -12.87 -48.54
C GLN A 33 -54.71 -11.79 -49.43
N PRO A 34 -54.78 -11.97 -50.76
CA PRO A 34 -55.49 -11.05 -51.65
C PRO A 34 -56.98 -10.93 -51.30
N LYS A 35 -57.51 -9.70 -51.27
CA LYS A 35 -58.89 -9.38 -50.83
C LYS A 35 -60.02 -10.00 -51.68
N SER A 36 -59.73 -10.50 -52.89
CA SER A 36 -60.71 -11.04 -53.85
C SER A 36 -60.64 -12.57 -54.05
N SER A 37 -60.24 -13.30 -53.02
CA SER A 37 -59.94 -14.74 -53.13
C SER A 37 -61.19 -15.63 -53.12
N SER A 38 -61.25 -16.62 -54.00
CA SER A 38 -62.24 -17.71 -53.92
C SER A 38 -62.06 -18.55 -52.64
N ALA A 39 -63.10 -19.27 -52.21
CA ALA A 39 -63.03 -20.17 -51.04
C ALA A 39 -61.90 -21.21 -51.15
N THR A 40 -61.58 -21.66 -52.37
CA THR A 40 -60.47 -22.57 -52.66
C THR A 40 -59.11 -21.92 -52.38
N LEU A 41 -58.91 -20.67 -52.80
CA LEU A 41 -57.67 -19.91 -52.55
C LEU A 41 -57.48 -19.60 -51.06
N LEU A 42 -58.58 -19.31 -50.34
CA LEU A 42 -58.56 -19.15 -48.88
C LEU A 42 -58.08 -20.43 -48.19
N ARG A 43 -58.63 -21.60 -48.58
CA ARG A 43 -58.20 -22.89 -48.02
C ARG A 43 -56.72 -23.17 -48.32
N GLN A 44 -56.27 -22.91 -49.54
CA GLN A 44 -54.85 -23.08 -49.92
C GLN A 44 -53.94 -22.14 -49.11
N PHE A 45 -54.36 -20.89 -48.90
CA PHE A 45 -53.62 -19.94 -48.05
C PHE A 45 -53.54 -20.42 -46.61
N GLN A 46 -54.62 -20.90 -46.01
CA GLN A 46 -54.61 -21.43 -44.64
C GLN A 46 -53.68 -22.65 -44.49
N VAL A 47 -53.68 -23.57 -45.45
CA VAL A 47 -52.75 -24.73 -45.46
C VAL A 47 -51.30 -24.25 -45.57
N LYS A 48 -51.02 -23.32 -46.49
CA LYS A 48 -49.66 -22.76 -46.67
C LYS A 48 -49.19 -21.98 -45.43
N LYS A 49 -50.08 -21.20 -44.81
CA LYS A 49 -49.86 -20.48 -43.55
C LYS A 49 -49.49 -21.46 -42.45
N ALA A 50 -50.31 -22.49 -42.22
CA ALA A 50 -50.05 -23.51 -41.21
C ALA A 50 -48.70 -24.21 -41.42
N ALA A 51 -48.39 -24.61 -42.65
CA ALA A 51 -47.11 -25.24 -42.98
C ALA A 51 -45.90 -24.30 -42.82
N MET A 52 -46.08 -22.99 -43.05
CA MET A 52 -45.01 -22.00 -42.85
C MET A 52 -44.79 -21.70 -41.37
N HIS A 53 -45.87 -21.55 -40.60
CA HIS A 53 -45.81 -21.33 -39.16
C HIS A 53 -45.26 -22.54 -38.42
N GLN A 54 -45.63 -23.76 -38.82
CA GLN A 54 -45.07 -24.98 -38.25
C GLN A 54 -43.55 -25.07 -38.46
N ARG A 55 -43.07 -24.79 -39.68
CA ARG A 55 -41.63 -24.72 -39.98
C ARG A 55 -40.93 -23.64 -39.17
N ALA A 56 -41.54 -22.46 -39.03
CA ALA A 56 -41.01 -21.39 -38.20
C ALA A 56 -40.89 -21.82 -36.72
N LEU A 57 -41.90 -22.52 -36.17
CA LEU A 57 -41.88 -23.06 -34.81
C LEU A 57 -40.76 -24.11 -34.62
N GLU A 58 -40.57 -25.01 -35.58
CA GLU A 58 -39.48 -25.99 -35.55
C GLU A 58 -38.11 -25.31 -35.63
N SER A 59 -37.94 -24.32 -36.51
CA SER A 59 -36.72 -23.52 -36.59
C SER A 59 -36.44 -22.74 -35.30
N LEU A 60 -37.47 -22.15 -34.67
CA LEU A 60 -37.35 -21.48 -33.37
C LEU A 60 -36.96 -22.43 -32.25
N LYS A 61 -37.55 -23.63 -32.23
CA LYS A 61 -37.20 -24.67 -31.25
C LYS A 61 -35.73 -25.07 -31.37
N ASN A 62 -35.27 -25.36 -32.59
CA ASN A 62 -33.88 -25.73 -32.83
C ASN A 62 -32.92 -24.58 -32.50
N TYR A 63 -33.29 -23.35 -32.88
CA TYR A 63 -32.50 -22.17 -32.55
C TYR A 63 -32.43 -21.92 -31.03
N ASN A 64 -33.52 -22.14 -30.29
CA ASN A 64 -33.51 -22.03 -28.83
C ASN A 64 -32.49 -22.97 -28.20
N ILE A 65 -32.41 -24.21 -28.67
CA ILE A 65 -31.42 -25.19 -28.22
C ILE A 65 -29.99 -24.68 -28.49
N SER A 66 -29.74 -24.12 -29.67
CA SER A 66 -28.43 -23.54 -29.99
C SER A 66 -28.08 -22.34 -29.10
N VAL A 67 -29.05 -21.46 -28.82
CA VAL A 67 -28.89 -20.32 -27.90
C VAL A 67 -28.66 -20.79 -26.46
N ASP A 68 -29.38 -21.82 -26.00
CA ASP A 68 -29.18 -22.44 -24.68
C ASP A 68 -27.74 -22.97 -24.52
N GLN A 69 -27.25 -23.68 -25.53
CA GLN A 69 -25.89 -24.22 -25.54
C GLN A 69 -24.83 -23.11 -25.54
N ALA A 70 -25.03 -22.07 -26.36
CA ALA A 70 -24.09 -20.95 -26.45
C ALA A 70 -24.05 -20.11 -25.16
N GLU A 71 -25.21 -19.86 -24.52
CA GLU A 71 -25.27 -19.19 -23.22
C GLU A 71 -24.55 -20.01 -22.15
N THR A 72 -24.82 -21.32 -22.08
CA THR A 72 -24.16 -22.22 -21.12
C THR A 72 -22.64 -22.22 -21.30
N ALA A 73 -22.16 -22.21 -22.55
CA ALA A 73 -20.74 -22.12 -22.85
C ALA A 73 -20.13 -20.77 -22.40
N ALA A 74 -20.84 -19.66 -22.61
CA ALA A 74 -20.42 -18.33 -22.17
C ALA A 74 -20.39 -18.20 -20.64
N GLU A 75 -21.38 -18.76 -19.94
CA GLU A 75 -21.41 -18.82 -18.47
C GLU A 75 -20.24 -19.65 -17.92
N LYS A 76 -19.98 -20.82 -18.50
CA LYS A 76 -18.83 -21.65 -18.11
C LYS A 76 -17.51 -20.92 -18.29
N LEU A 77 -17.34 -20.20 -19.41
CA LEU A 77 -16.14 -19.40 -19.65
C LEU A 77 -16.02 -18.23 -18.67
N LYS A 78 -17.12 -17.55 -18.35
CA LYS A 78 -17.14 -16.50 -17.32
C LYS A 78 -16.71 -17.07 -15.96
N GLN A 79 -17.26 -18.21 -15.54
CA GLN A 79 -16.89 -18.87 -14.29
C GLN A 79 -15.41 -19.26 -14.26
N GLN A 80 -14.85 -19.73 -15.38
CA GLN A 80 -13.42 -20.03 -15.50
C GLN A 80 -12.54 -18.78 -15.33
N ILE A 81 -12.97 -17.63 -15.86
CA ILE A 81 -12.27 -16.35 -15.71
C ILE A 81 -12.37 -15.87 -14.26
N GLU A 82 -13.55 -15.97 -13.63
CA GLU A 82 -13.78 -15.59 -12.23
C GLU A 82 -12.95 -16.45 -11.26
N ALA A 83 -12.82 -17.74 -11.53
CA ALA A 83 -12.03 -18.67 -10.72
C ALA A 83 -10.51 -18.40 -10.77
N ASN A 84 -10.03 -17.66 -11.77
CA ASN A 84 -8.61 -17.38 -11.97
C ASN A 84 -8.32 -15.87 -12.01
N PRO A 85 -8.53 -15.14 -10.88
CA PRO A 85 -8.16 -13.74 -10.83
C PRO A 85 -6.64 -13.59 -10.99
N PRO A 86 -6.16 -12.52 -11.65
CA PRO A 86 -4.73 -12.29 -11.78
C PRO A 86 -4.10 -12.13 -10.40
N VAL A 87 -3.11 -12.99 -10.11
CA VAL A 87 -2.33 -12.91 -8.87
C VAL A 87 -1.67 -11.54 -8.82
N THR A 88 -2.01 -10.76 -7.81
CA THR A 88 -1.34 -9.48 -7.55
C THR A 88 -0.01 -9.82 -6.89
N GLN A 89 1.06 -9.82 -7.66
CA GLN A 89 2.40 -9.88 -7.08
C GLN A 89 2.64 -8.57 -6.35
N THR A 90 2.58 -8.64 -5.02
CA THR A 90 2.79 -7.51 -4.12
C THR A 90 4.27 -7.29 -3.81
N SER A 91 5.12 -8.31 -4.03
CA SER A 91 6.55 -8.24 -3.75
C SER A 91 7.26 -7.29 -4.72
N ILE A 92 7.98 -6.34 -4.14
CA ILE A 92 8.80 -5.35 -4.84
C ILE A 92 10.20 -5.92 -4.92
N ASP A 93 10.45 -6.77 -5.92
CA ASP A 93 11.66 -7.59 -6.00
C ASP A 93 12.78 -6.96 -6.83
N PHE A 94 12.81 -5.63 -6.96
CA PHE A 94 13.79 -4.92 -7.77
C PHE A 94 14.39 -3.72 -7.02
N ASP A 95 15.67 -3.43 -7.25
CA ASP A 95 16.31 -2.24 -6.67
C ASP A 95 15.92 -0.96 -7.39
N ASN A 96 15.70 -1.03 -8.70
CA ASN A 96 15.42 0.12 -9.55
C ASN A 96 13.92 0.49 -9.50
N ASN A 97 13.62 1.71 -9.03
CA ASN A 97 12.26 2.26 -8.97
C ASN A 97 11.53 2.24 -10.32
N ASN A 98 12.23 2.37 -11.45
CA ASN A 98 11.62 2.28 -12.77
C ASN A 98 11.14 0.86 -13.08
N ASP A 99 11.88 -0.17 -12.68
CA ASP A 99 11.50 -1.56 -12.90
C ASP A 99 10.39 -1.99 -11.94
N ILE A 100 10.41 -1.49 -10.70
CA ILE A 100 9.27 -1.58 -9.77
C ILE A 100 8.01 -0.98 -10.41
N MET A 101 8.11 0.21 -11.01
CA MET A 101 6.98 0.87 -11.65
C MET A 101 6.47 0.07 -12.85
N LYS A 102 7.36 -0.48 -13.70
CA LYS A 102 6.99 -1.39 -14.79
C LYS A 102 6.26 -2.63 -14.28
N LEU A 103 6.72 -3.24 -13.18
CA LEU A 103 6.04 -4.38 -12.56
C LEU A 103 4.62 -3.99 -12.12
N ARG A 104 4.47 -2.85 -11.43
CA ARG A 104 3.16 -2.33 -11.01
C ARG A 104 2.23 -2.08 -12.20
N GLN A 105 2.73 -1.46 -13.25
CA GLN A 105 1.99 -1.25 -14.50
C GLN A 105 1.57 -2.58 -15.15
N LEU A 106 2.46 -3.58 -15.17
CA LEU A 106 2.13 -4.92 -15.67
C LEU A 106 0.99 -5.56 -14.85
N GLN A 107 1.04 -5.46 -13.52
CA GLN A 107 -0.03 -5.98 -12.65
C GLN A 107 -1.35 -5.25 -12.87
N PHE A 108 -1.31 -3.92 -13.02
CA PHE A 108 -2.48 -3.13 -13.38
C PHE A 108 -3.09 -3.59 -14.70
N LEU A 109 -2.28 -3.76 -15.75
CA LEU A 109 -2.76 -4.21 -17.06
C LEU A 109 -3.36 -5.60 -17.01
N LYS A 110 -2.77 -6.55 -16.26
CA LYS A 110 -3.36 -7.89 -16.05
C LYS A 110 -4.74 -7.80 -15.39
N LYS A 111 -4.87 -7.02 -14.31
CA LYS A 111 -6.15 -6.78 -13.64
C LYS A 111 -7.16 -6.11 -14.55
N TYR A 112 -6.71 -5.16 -15.37
CA TYR A 112 -7.53 -4.45 -16.32
C TYR A 112 -8.05 -5.36 -17.44
N ALA A 113 -7.18 -6.19 -18.02
CA ALA A 113 -7.53 -7.19 -19.03
C ALA A 113 -8.58 -8.18 -18.51
N TRP A 114 -8.35 -8.72 -17.30
CA TRP A 114 -9.29 -9.65 -16.64
C TRP A 114 -10.68 -9.01 -16.44
N LYS A 115 -10.75 -7.77 -15.92
CA LYS A 115 -12.03 -7.05 -15.78
C LYS A 115 -12.74 -6.83 -17.11
N ASN A 116 -12.00 -6.55 -18.18
CA ASN A 116 -12.58 -6.37 -19.51
C ASN A 116 -13.10 -7.69 -20.08
N GLN A 117 -12.40 -8.80 -19.87
CA GLN A 117 -12.87 -10.14 -20.26
C GLN A 117 -14.18 -10.50 -19.54
N LEU A 118 -14.29 -10.24 -18.23
CA LEU A 118 -15.55 -10.44 -17.49
C LEU A 118 -16.69 -9.60 -18.06
N LYS A 119 -16.45 -8.31 -18.33
CA LYS A 119 -17.45 -7.42 -18.94
C LYS A 119 -17.87 -7.91 -20.33
N GLN A 120 -16.93 -8.42 -21.12
CA GLN A 120 -17.21 -9.01 -22.42
C GLN A 120 -18.12 -10.24 -22.29
N GLN A 121 -17.78 -11.19 -21.42
CA GLN A 121 -18.61 -12.38 -21.22
C GLN A 121 -20.01 -12.04 -20.68
N GLN A 122 -20.10 -11.08 -19.75
CA GLN A 122 -21.39 -10.63 -19.24
C GLN A 122 -22.30 -10.07 -20.35
N LYS A 123 -21.73 -9.31 -21.30
CA LYS A 123 -22.51 -8.82 -22.46
C LYS A 123 -22.96 -9.94 -23.39
N ILE A 124 -22.12 -10.94 -23.61
CA ILE A 124 -22.47 -12.12 -24.43
C ILE A 124 -23.62 -12.90 -23.79
N ILE A 125 -23.57 -13.13 -22.48
CA ILE A 125 -24.66 -13.79 -21.74
C ILE A 125 -25.95 -12.96 -21.85
N MET A 126 -25.90 -11.65 -21.63
CA MET A 126 -27.07 -10.78 -21.77
C MET A 126 -27.67 -10.78 -23.19
N PHE A 127 -26.82 -10.90 -24.22
CA PHE A 127 -27.27 -11.05 -25.61
C PHE A 127 -28.08 -12.34 -25.79
N PHE A 128 -27.57 -13.48 -25.31
CA PHE A 128 -28.29 -14.75 -25.40
C PHE A 128 -29.58 -14.77 -24.57
N ALA A 129 -29.58 -14.21 -23.37
CA ALA A 129 -30.79 -14.03 -22.57
C ALA A 129 -31.86 -13.22 -23.31
N THR A 130 -31.44 -12.15 -24.01
CA THR A 130 -32.34 -11.33 -24.85
C THR A 130 -32.89 -12.15 -26.02
N LYS A 131 -32.05 -12.93 -26.70
CA LYS A 131 -32.47 -13.82 -27.80
C LYS A 131 -33.49 -14.87 -27.32
N LYS A 132 -33.29 -15.49 -26.15
CA LYS A 132 -34.27 -16.43 -25.57
C LYS A 132 -35.61 -15.76 -25.31
N ALA A 133 -35.61 -14.57 -24.72
CA ALA A 133 -36.85 -13.80 -24.50
C ALA A 133 -37.55 -13.45 -25.83
N GLN A 134 -36.80 -13.13 -26.88
CA GLN A 134 -37.36 -12.91 -28.23
C GLN A 134 -37.96 -14.19 -28.83
N ILE A 135 -37.26 -15.33 -28.73
CA ILE A 135 -37.74 -16.64 -29.20
C ILE A 135 -39.04 -17.02 -28.47
N GLN A 136 -39.10 -16.83 -27.16
CA GLN A 136 -40.29 -17.15 -26.36
C GLN A 136 -41.48 -16.27 -26.78
N ARG A 137 -41.29 -14.96 -26.90
CA ARG A 137 -42.33 -14.02 -27.36
C ARG A 137 -42.84 -14.38 -28.76
N LEU A 138 -41.94 -14.70 -29.68
CA LEU A 138 -42.29 -15.07 -31.06
C LEU A 138 -42.97 -16.45 -31.14
N THR A 139 -42.55 -17.41 -30.33
CA THR A 139 -43.19 -18.73 -30.21
C THR A 139 -44.61 -18.60 -29.68
N GLN A 140 -44.80 -17.82 -28.61
CA GLN A 140 -46.14 -17.53 -28.05
C GLN A 140 -47.03 -16.80 -29.07
N PHE A 141 -46.45 -15.87 -29.84
CA PHE A 141 -47.17 -15.15 -30.89
C PHE A 141 -47.66 -16.08 -32.01
N LEU A 142 -46.81 -16.99 -32.49
CA LEU A 142 -47.15 -17.94 -33.55
C LEU A 142 -48.13 -19.04 -33.10
N LEU A 143 -48.07 -19.47 -31.84
CA LEU A 143 -49.01 -20.44 -31.27
C LEU A 143 -50.35 -19.80 -30.86
N GLY A 144 -50.34 -18.50 -30.57
CA GLY A 144 -51.51 -17.76 -30.12
C GLY A 144 -52.51 -17.46 -31.23
N LYS A 145 -53.71 -17.02 -30.84
CA LYS A 145 -54.72 -16.50 -31.77
C LYS A 145 -54.43 -15.06 -32.22
N SER A 146 -53.26 -14.52 -31.88
CA SER A 146 -52.88 -13.13 -32.13
C SER A 146 -52.52 -12.85 -33.59
N VAL A 147 -52.17 -13.88 -34.37
CA VAL A 147 -51.87 -13.72 -35.80
C VAL A 147 -53.18 -13.70 -36.61
N PRO A 148 -53.52 -12.59 -37.31
CA PRO A 148 -54.74 -12.52 -38.10
C PRO A 148 -54.87 -13.68 -39.09
N SER A 149 -56.11 -14.17 -39.29
CA SER A 149 -56.36 -15.34 -40.14
C SER A 149 -55.85 -15.16 -41.58
N LEU A 150 -55.89 -13.92 -42.10
CA LEU A 150 -55.47 -13.55 -43.45
C LEU A 150 -53.98 -13.17 -43.56
N LEU A 151 -53.21 -13.34 -42.48
CA LEU A 151 -51.80 -12.98 -42.42
C LEU A 151 -50.95 -14.24 -42.19
N ALA A 152 -49.91 -14.40 -43.00
CA ALA A 152 -48.89 -15.42 -42.81
C ALA A 152 -47.54 -14.73 -42.57
N ILE A 153 -46.69 -15.35 -41.74
CA ILE A 153 -45.46 -14.74 -41.23
C ILE A 153 -44.30 -15.65 -41.58
N LYS A 154 -43.23 -15.07 -42.12
CA LYS A 154 -41.94 -15.72 -42.30
C LYS A 154 -40.90 -15.00 -41.44
N ILE A 155 -40.06 -15.77 -40.77
CA ILE A 155 -38.93 -15.23 -40.01
C ILE A 155 -37.74 -15.10 -40.97
N LYS A 156 -37.08 -13.94 -40.97
CA LYS A 156 -35.88 -13.69 -41.78
C LYS A 156 -34.66 -14.40 -41.17
N ASP A 157 -33.70 -14.76 -42.01
CA ASP A 157 -32.46 -15.43 -41.57
C ASP A 157 -31.67 -14.58 -40.56
N SER A 158 -31.73 -13.25 -40.67
CA SER A 158 -31.14 -12.30 -39.70
C SER A 158 -31.59 -12.50 -38.24
N PHE A 159 -32.78 -13.08 -38.00
CA PHE A 159 -33.23 -13.37 -36.63
C PHE A 159 -32.33 -14.43 -35.97
N TYR A 160 -31.85 -15.38 -36.78
CA TYR A 160 -31.09 -16.56 -36.36
C TYR A 160 -29.58 -16.29 -36.24
N GLU A 161 -29.12 -15.08 -36.51
CA GLU A 161 -27.72 -14.70 -36.32
C GLU A 161 -27.32 -14.84 -34.84
N MET A 162 -26.18 -15.50 -34.58
CA MET A 162 -25.63 -15.73 -33.23
C MET A 162 -24.47 -14.79 -32.89
N ASP A 163 -24.26 -13.73 -33.69
CA ASP A 163 -23.19 -12.78 -33.46
C ASP A 163 -23.64 -11.68 -32.46
N PRO A 164 -23.05 -11.58 -31.26
CA PRO A 164 -23.29 -10.47 -30.34
C PRO A 164 -22.72 -9.13 -30.86
N GLY A 165 -22.07 -9.12 -32.02
CA GLY A 165 -21.54 -7.97 -32.74
C GLY A 165 -20.05 -7.70 -32.46
N GLU A 166 -19.45 -6.81 -33.25
CA GLU A 166 -18.05 -6.38 -33.07
C GLU A 166 -17.84 -5.87 -31.64
N ASN A 167 -17.15 -6.68 -30.85
CA ASN A 167 -16.94 -6.35 -29.47
C ASN A 167 -15.73 -5.43 -29.35
N LYS A 168 -15.98 -4.13 -29.10
CA LYS A 168 -14.93 -3.15 -28.77
C LYS A 168 -13.97 -3.64 -27.67
N TYR A 169 -14.41 -4.57 -26.80
CA TYR A 169 -13.54 -5.20 -25.80
C TYR A 169 -12.53 -6.18 -26.39
N GLN A 170 -12.83 -6.88 -27.49
CA GLN A 170 -11.91 -7.85 -28.11
C GLN A 170 -10.66 -7.16 -28.65
N LYS A 171 -10.83 -6.19 -29.57
CA LYS A 171 -9.70 -5.39 -30.12
C LYS A 171 -8.89 -4.73 -29.01
N ARG A 172 -9.58 -4.20 -27.98
CA ARG A 172 -8.92 -3.60 -26.81
C ARG A 172 -8.13 -4.63 -26.00
N ASN A 173 -8.69 -5.82 -25.77
CA ASN A 173 -8.04 -6.90 -25.04
C ASN A 173 -6.80 -7.39 -25.78
N GLU A 174 -6.82 -7.52 -27.10
CA GLU A 174 -5.66 -7.90 -27.93
C GLU A 174 -4.49 -6.91 -27.78
N ILE A 175 -4.77 -5.60 -27.82
CA ILE A 175 -3.75 -4.56 -27.59
C ILE A 175 -3.15 -4.69 -26.18
N ILE A 176 -4.01 -4.85 -25.16
CA ILE A 176 -3.55 -4.99 -23.77
C ILE A 176 -2.70 -6.25 -23.60
N HIS A 177 -3.10 -7.39 -24.19
CA HIS A 177 -2.35 -8.64 -24.08
C HIS A 177 -0.99 -8.54 -24.78
N THR A 178 -0.92 -7.85 -25.93
CA THR A 178 0.35 -7.54 -26.59
C THR A 178 1.26 -6.71 -25.69
N LYS A 179 0.74 -5.66 -25.05
CA LYS A 179 1.54 -4.84 -24.12
C LYS A 179 1.98 -5.64 -22.88
N ILE A 180 1.11 -6.47 -22.30
CA ILE A 180 1.45 -7.38 -21.21
C ILE A 180 2.61 -8.30 -21.61
N LYS A 181 2.56 -8.88 -22.82
CA LYS A 181 3.62 -9.77 -23.34
C LYS A 181 4.96 -9.04 -23.46
N LEU A 182 4.96 -7.84 -24.05
CA LEU A 182 6.17 -7.03 -24.19
C LEU A 182 6.77 -6.66 -22.82
N MET A 183 5.95 -6.20 -21.88
CA MET A 183 6.42 -5.84 -20.54
C MET A 183 6.97 -7.03 -19.76
N LYS A 184 6.36 -8.23 -19.92
CA LYS A 184 6.92 -9.47 -19.36
C LYS A 184 8.31 -9.77 -19.91
N GLN A 185 8.51 -9.60 -21.23
CA GLN A 185 9.80 -9.83 -21.87
C GLN A 185 10.87 -8.80 -21.48
N GLU A 186 10.46 -7.55 -21.22
CA GLU A 186 11.36 -6.52 -20.70
C GLU A 186 11.78 -6.85 -19.26
N LEU A 187 10.80 -7.14 -18.38
CA LEU A 187 11.07 -7.44 -16.98
C LEU A 187 11.86 -8.75 -16.79
N SER A 188 11.71 -9.74 -17.67
CA SER A 188 12.50 -10.99 -17.58
C SER A 188 13.99 -10.78 -17.85
N LYS A 189 14.39 -9.64 -18.41
CA LYS A 189 15.80 -9.27 -18.63
C LYS A 189 16.39 -8.49 -17.46
N VAL A 190 15.57 -7.99 -16.55
CA VAL A 190 16.04 -7.26 -15.38
C VAL A 190 16.59 -8.28 -14.39
N PRO A 191 17.88 -8.18 -14.00
CA PRO A 191 18.44 -9.10 -13.02
C PRO A 191 17.74 -8.90 -11.68
N TYR A 192 17.44 -10.01 -11.00
CA TYR A 192 16.99 -9.93 -9.63
C TYR A 192 18.12 -9.40 -8.74
N PRO A 193 17.78 -8.59 -7.73
CA PRO A 193 18.78 -8.00 -6.86
C PRO A 193 19.38 -9.04 -5.93
N LEU A 194 20.59 -8.78 -5.45
CA LEU A 194 21.38 -9.75 -4.68
C LEU A 194 20.69 -10.16 -3.38
N TRP A 195 19.97 -9.24 -2.72
CA TRP A 195 19.20 -9.55 -1.52
C TRP A 195 18.03 -10.52 -1.76
N VAL A 196 17.57 -10.68 -3.01
CA VAL A 196 16.59 -11.71 -3.41
C VAL A 196 17.29 -13.03 -3.75
N THR A 197 18.36 -12.98 -4.54
CA THR A 197 18.97 -14.18 -5.13
C THR A 197 19.98 -14.87 -4.20
N ASN A 198 20.71 -14.09 -3.40
CA ASN A 198 21.73 -14.57 -2.47
C ASN A 198 21.86 -13.59 -1.28
N PHE A 199 20.93 -13.70 -0.32
CA PHE A 199 20.89 -12.80 0.83
C PHE A 199 22.17 -12.85 1.67
N GLU A 200 22.81 -14.02 1.84
CA GLU A 200 24.04 -14.16 2.63
C GLU A 200 25.19 -13.33 2.03
N GLU A 201 25.37 -13.38 0.70
CA GLU A 201 26.39 -12.60 0.01
C GLU A 201 26.08 -11.11 0.04
N PHE A 202 24.80 -10.73 -0.16
CA PHE A 202 24.36 -9.35 -0.02
C PHE A 202 24.67 -8.81 1.39
N PHE A 203 24.25 -9.54 2.42
CA PHE A 203 24.38 -9.10 3.80
C PHE A 203 25.86 -9.03 4.22
N SER A 204 26.69 -9.98 3.80
CA SER A 204 28.14 -9.92 4.04
C SER A 204 28.79 -8.69 3.38
N LYS A 205 28.36 -8.30 2.17
CA LYS A 205 28.85 -7.06 1.53
C LYS A 205 28.44 -5.82 2.32
N LEU A 206 27.21 -5.77 2.80
CA LEU A 206 26.70 -4.67 3.60
C LEU A 206 27.43 -4.54 4.95
N VAL A 207 27.68 -5.66 5.64
CA VAL A 207 28.47 -5.68 6.88
C VAL A 207 29.89 -5.16 6.63
N ASN A 208 30.53 -5.57 5.52
CA ASN A 208 31.85 -5.07 5.15
C ASN A 208 31.86 -3.56 4.84
N GLN A 209 30.81 -3.03 4.21
CA GLN A 209 30.67 -1.58 3.98
C GLN A 209 30.55 -0.84 5.32
N ALA A 210 29.69 -1.32 6.23
CA ALA A 210 29.52 -0.73 7.55
C ALA A 210 30.80 -0.77 8.40
N ALA A 211 31.57 -1.86 8.29
CA ALA A 211 32.82 -2.03 9.03
C ALA A 211 33.89 -0.98 8.67
N GLN A 212 33.78 -0.31 7.51
CA GLN A 212 34.69 0.75 7.07
C GLN A 212 34.38 2.11 7.71
N VAL A 213 33.15 2.31 8.20
CA VAL A 213 32.66 3.62 8.69
C VAL A 213 32.22 3.60 10.16
N ILE A 214 32.32 2.46 10.82
CA ILE A 214 31.98 2.30 12.24
C ILE A 214 32.96 3.04 13.14
N ASP A 215 32.40 3.77 14.09
CA ASP A 215 33.09 4.33 15.23
C ASP A 215 33.39 3.20 16.23
N PRO A 216 34.68 2.88 16.49
CA PRO A 216 35.06 1.77 17.35
C PRO A 216 34.80 2.03 18.85
N GLU A 217 34.64 3.29 19.28
CA GLU A 217 34.34 3.62 20.67
C GLU A 217 32.84 3.50 20.94
N LEU A 218 32.02 3.95 19.98
CA LEU A 218 30.57 3.90 20.09
C LEU A 218 29.97 2.57 19.62
N PHE A 219 30.72 1.78 18.85
CA PHE A 219 30.23 0.64 18.07
C PHE A 219 29.02 1.02 17.19
N TYR A 220 29.07 2.22 16.60
CA TYR A 220 27.98 2.83 15.86
C TYR A 220 28.43 3.31 14.47
N PHE A 221 27.52 3.28 13.50
CA PHE A 221 27.71 3.89 12.19
C PHE A 221 26.38 4.50 11.72
N GLY A 222 26.43 5.56 10.91
CA GLY A 222 25.23 6.18 10.34
C GLY A 222 24.52 5.27 9.32
N PHE A 223 23.36 5.70 8.82
CA PHE A 223 22.61 4.96 7.80
C PHE A 223 23.44 4.71 6.53
N ILE A 224 23.37 3.49 6.00
CA ILE A 224 23.99 3.11 4.73
C ILE A 224 22.90 2.91 3.69
N PRO A 225 22.99 3.50 2.48
CA PRO A 225 21.91 3.41 1.48
C PRO A 225 21.40 2.00 1.18
N ASP A 226 22.29 1.01 1.16
CA ASP A 226 21.95 -0.40 0.87
C ASP A 226 21.22 -1.09 2.03
N GLU A 227 21.22 -0.52 3.24
CA GLU A 227 20.52 -1.03 4.43
C GLU A 227 19.02 -1.19 4.18
N ILE A 228 18.42 -0.32 3.36
CA ILE A 228 16.98 -0.37 3.03
C ILE A 228 16.57 -1.72 2.40
N ASN A 229 17.51 -2.42 1.77
CA ASN A 229 17.25 -3.71 1.14
C ASN A 229 17.09 -4.83 2.18
N ILE A 230 17.55 -4.66 3.42
CA ILE A 230 17.22 -5.56 4.53
C ILE A 230 15.72 -5.53 4.78
N SER A 231 15.12 -4.34 4.91
CA SER A 231 13.67 -4.21 5.10
C SER A 231 12.89 -4.78 3.92
N ARG A 232 13.36 -4.60 2.68
CA ARG A 232 12.75 -5.22 1.49
C ARG A 232 12.79 -6.75 1.54
N TYR A 233 13.92 -7.32 1.93
CA TYR A 233 14.06 -8.77 2.11
C TYR A 233 13.11 -9.28 3.22
N LEU A 234 13.20 -8.66 4.40
CA LEU A 234 12.47 -9.05 5.60
C LEU A 234 10.95 -8.95 5.40
N PHE A 235 10.45 -7.90 4.75
CA PHE A 235 9.01 -7.64 4.63
C PHE A 235 8.46 -7.89 3.21
N SER A 236 9.18 -8.66 2.39
CA SER A 236 8.63 -9.21 1.15
C SER A 236 7.43 -10.12 1.43
N SER A 237 6.47 -10.19 0.50
CA SER A 237 5.14 -10.78 0.73
C SER A 237 5.11 -12.25 1.19
N ASN A 238 6.21 -12.98 1.05
CA ASN A 238 6.34 -14.38 1.45
C ASN A 238 7.45 -14.62 2.48
N SER A 239 8.06 -13.57 3.02
CA SER A 239 9.15 -13.70 3.98
C SER A 239 8.69 -14.42 5.25
N LYS A 240 9.45 -15.44 5.65
CA LYS A 240 9.25 -16.12 6.93
C LYS A 240 9.73 -15.22 8.08
N ASN A 241 10.83 -14.51 7.89
CA ASN A 241 11.41 -13.62 8.88
C ASN A 241 10.49 -12.43 9.17
N GLY A 242 9.87 -11.84 8.14
CA GLY A 242 8.90 -10.75 8.31
C GLY A 242 7.71 -11.16 9.17
N ARG A 243 7.17 -12.36 8.94
CA ARG A 243 6.09 -12.91 9.77
C ARG A 243 6.52 -13.17 11.21
N ALA A 244 7.76 -13.63 11.42
CA ALA A 244 8.32 -13.82 12.75
C ALA A 244 8.51 -12.46 13.48
N ILE A 245 8.99 -11.44 12.77
CA ILE A 245 9.11 -10.06 13.29
C ILE A 245 7.73 -9.52 13.66
N ASP A 246 6.75 -9.60 12.76
CA ASP A 246 5.38 -9.12 13.03
C ASP A 246 4.76 -9.83 14.25
N TYR A 247 5.00 -11.14 14.40
CA TYR A 247 4.56 -11.90 15.57
C TYR A 247 5.28 -11.45 16.85
N PHE A 248 6.60 -11.27 16.81
CA PHE A 248 7.40 -10.77 17.92
C PHE A 248 6.92 -9.38 18.38
N ILE A 249 6.67 -8.47 17.44
CA ILE A 249 6.15 -7.13 17.73
C ILE A 249 4.76 -7.22 18.34
N ALA A 250 3.86 -8.01 17.76
CA ALA A 250 2.50 -8.17 18.28
C ALA A 250 2.48 -8.73 19.72
N LEU A 251 3.35 -9.69 20.03
CA LEU A 251 3.48 -10.25 21.37
C LEU A 251 3.98 -9.21 22.39
N ASN A 252 4.99 -8.41 22.02
CA ASN A 252 5.49 -7.36 22.89
C ASN A 252 4.49 -6.21 23.07
N SER A 253 3.72 -5.89 22.02
CA SER A 253 2.66 -4.86 22.08
C SER A 253 1.58 -5.18 23.10
N GLN A 254 1.21 -6.46 23.26
CA GLN A 254 0.26 -6.90 24.30
C GLN A 254 0.74 -6.60 25.73
N ASN A 255 2.07 -6.58 25.94
CA ASN A 255 2.69 -6.29 27.22
C ASN A 255 3.25 -4.86 27.29
N SER A 256 2.75 -3.94 26.45
CA SER A 256 3.23 -2.55 26.38
C SER A 256 4.76 -2.43 26.23
N PHE A 257 5.37 -3.40 25.54
CA PHE A 257 6.81 -3.47 25.27
C PHE A 257 7.71 -3.55 26.52
N SER A 258 7.18 -3.92 27.69
CA SER A 258 7.95 -3.95 28.95
C SER A 258 9.18 -4.86 28.93
N GLU A 259 9.16 -5.93 28.13
CA GLU A 259 10.26 -6.91 28.01
C GLU A 259 10.99 -6.81 26.66
N PHE A 260 10.67 -5.80 25.84
CA PHE A 260 11.19 -5.70 24.48
C PHE A 260 12.72 -5.52 24.47
N SER A 261 13.24 -4.60 25.29
CA SER A 261 14.67 -4.29 25.39
C SER A 261 15.51 -5.52 25.71
N ASP A 262 14.95 -6.46 26.47
CA ASP A 262 15.66 -7.63 26.97
C ASP A 262 15.72 -8.75 25.94
N LYS A 263 14.69 -8.84 25.07
CA LYS A 263 14.54 -9.92 24.08
C LYS A 263 15.01 -9.55 22.69
N ILE A 264 15.01 -8.26 22.34
CA ILE A 264 15.23 -7.82 20.97
C ILE A 264 16.62 -8.20 20.45
N ILE A 265 17.65 -8.15 21.29
CA ILE A 265 19.02 -8.50 20.87
C ILE A 265 19.14 -9.99 20.55
N GLU A 266 18.57 -10.86 21.37
CA GLU A 266 18.52 -12.31 21.10
C GLU A 266 17.74 -12.60 19.82
N PHE A 267 16.60 -11.91 19.64
CA PHE A 267 15.79 -12.04 18.43
C PHE A 267 16.54 -11.58 17.18
N CYS A 268 17.23 -10.42 17.23
CA CYS A 268 18.09 -9.96 16.15
C CYS A 268 19.21 -10.98 15.85
N ALA A 269 19.88 -11.51 16.88
CA ALA A 269 20.94 -12.50 16.71
C ALA A 269 20.46 -13.75 15.98
N ALA A 270 19.21 -14.18 16.21
CA ALA A 270 18.60 -15.31 15.51
C ALA A 270 18.32 -15.04 14.01
N LEU A 271 18.25 -13.78 13.58
CA LEU A 271 18.06 -13.41 12.17
C LEU A 271 19.37 -13.29 11.39
N VAL A 272 20.50 -13.17 12.09
CA VAL A 272 21.81 -12.93 11.49
C VAL A 272 22.32 -14.20 10.79
N PRO A 273 22.67 -14.14 9.49
CA PRO A 273 23.30 -15.25 8.79
C PRO A 273 24.65 -15.62 9.42
N GLN A 274 24.86 -16.90 9.72
CA GLN A 274 26.07 -17.37 10.42
C GLN A 274 27.36 -17.00 9.67
N GLN A 275 27.34 -17.01 8.33
CA GLN A 275 28.49 -16.75 7.48
C GLN A 275 28.89 -15.26 7.43
N ALA A 276 27.99 -14.35 7.83
CA ALA A 276 28.25 -12.91 7.80
C ALA A 276 28.94 -12.38 9.05
N CYS A 277 29.00 -13.17 10.13
CA CYS A 277 29.57 -12.78 11.41
C CYS A 277 30.85 -13.55 11.72
N THR A 278 31.98 -13.00 11.28
CA THR A 278 33.29 -13.61 11.55
C THR A 278 33.98 -13.03 12.79
N THR A 279 33.59 -11.83 13.20
CA THR A 279 34.15 -11.11 14.35
C THR A 279 33.07 -10.51 15.25
N PRO A 280 33.37 -10.19 16.52
CA PRO A 280 32.46 -9.45 17.39
C PRO A 280 32.02 -8.09 16.81
N LYS A 281 32.90 -7.46 16.01
CA LYS A 281 32.60 -6.24 15.26
C LYS A 281 31.50 -6.48 14.23
N ASP A 282 31.63 -7.53 13.42
CA ASP A 282 30.62 -7.92 12.42
C ASP A 282 29.27 -8.25 13.07
N GLN A 283 29.31 -8.92 14.23
CA GLN A 283 28.11 -9.22 15.01
C GLN A 283 27.42 -7.93 15.49
N SER A 284 28.18 -6.98 16.04
CA SER A 284 27.64 -5.70 16.51
C SER A 284 27.01 -4.91 15.34
N ILE A 285 27.68 -4.87 14.19
CA ILE A 285 27.16 -4.27 12.96
C ILE A 285 25.85 -4.93 12.54
N SER A 286 25.84 -6.26 12.48
CA SER A 286 24.68 -7.04 12.04
C SER A 286 23.47 -6.82 12.95
N LEU A 287 23.70 -6.79 14.27
CA LEU A 287 22.66 -6.52 15.26
C LEU A 287 22.06 -5.12 15.05
N LEU A 288 22.87 -4.09 14.83
CA LEU A 288 22.37 -2.73 14.60
C LEU A 288 21.51 -2.64 13.33
N LEU A 289 21.94 -3.27 12.23
CA LEU A 289 21.19 -3.30 10.96
C LEU A 289 19.80 -3.95 11.12
N PHE A 290 19.72 -5.11 11.79
CA PHE A 290 18.44 -5.76 12.04
C PHE A 290 17.59 -5.01 13.07
N PHE A 291 18.22 -4.43 14.09
CA PHE A 291 17.54 -3.64 15.10
C PHE A 291 16.84 -2.43 14.47
N ARG A 292 17.51 -1.69 13.59
CA ARG A 292 16.91 -0.60 12.82
C ARG A 292 15.72 -1.06 11.99
N ALA A 293 15.88 -2.13 11.21
CA ALA A 293 14.78 -2.66 10.39
C ALA A 293 13.56 -3.11 11.21
N ILE A 294 13.78 -3.65 12.41
CA ILE A 294 12.69 -4.01 13.33
C ILE A 294 12.06 -2.77 13.95
N MET A 295 12.84 -1.77 14.36
CA MET A 295 12.32 -0.52 14.91
C MET A 295 11.50 0.28 13.90
N ASP A 296 11.91 0.31 12.63
CA ASP A 296 11.11 0.87 11.53
C ASP A 296 9.74 0.18 11.46
N ARG A 297 9.71 -1.15 11.61
CA ARG A 297 8.48 -1.93 11.60
C ARG A 297 7.62 -1.71 12.84
N VAL A 298 8.23 -1.55 14.02
CA VAL A 298 7.53 -1.17 15.27
C VAL A 298 6.86 0.18 15.07
N TYR A 299 7.58 1.17 14.53
CA TYR A 299 7.04 2.49 14.22
C TYR A 299 5.85 2.40 13.25
N GLU A 300 5.97 1.65 12.15
CA GLU A 300 4.89 1.49 11.16
C GLU A 300 3.63 0.86 11.76
N THR A 301 3.79 -0.15 12.62
CA THR A 301 2.67 -0.97 13.13
C THR A 301 2.10 -0.49 14.46
N ASN A 302 2.85 0.31 15.23
CA ASN A 302 2.48 0.79 16.57
C ASN A 302 2.71 2.31 16.71
N THR A 303 2.37 3.09 15.68
CA THR A 303 2.54 4.56 15.63
C THR A 303 2.00 5.30 16.86
N ALA A 304 0.95 4.78 17.52
CA ALA A 304 0.38 5.36 18.74
C ALA A 304 1.38 5.45 19.91
N LEU A 305 2.41 4.59 19.95
CA LEU A 305 3.47 4.65 20.98
C LEU A 305 4.41 5.85 20.80
N PHE A 306 4.42 6.41 19.58
CA PHE A 306 5.19 7.58 19.19
C PHE A 306 4.25 8.79 19.06
N SER A 307 3.19 8.84 19.87
CA SER A 307 2.31 10.00 20.01
C SER A 307 2.85 11.00 21.02
N THR A 308 2.29 12.20 21.05
CA THR A 308 2.70 13.28 21.95
C THR A 308 2.56 12.87 23.41
N SER A 309 3.56 13.23 24.21
CA SER A 309 3.58 13.05 25.65
C SER A 309 2.53 13.91 26.35
N GLU A 310 2.24 13.56 27.60
CA GLU A 310 1.33 14.32 28.48
C GLU A 310 1.79 15.78 28.67
N PHE A 311 3.10 16.03 28.65
CA PHE A 311 3.67 17.35 28.89
C PHE A 311 3.82 18.21 27.62
N TYR A 312 3.49 17.67 26.44
CA TYR A 312 3.65 18.36 25.16
C TYR A 312 3.04 19.77 25.15
N ALA A 313 1.81 19.93 25.67
CA ALA A 313 1.13 21.22 25.66
C ALA A 313 1.76 22.26 26.62
N LYS A 314 2.44 21.81 27.68
CA LYS A 314 3.06 22.67 28.69
C LYS A 314 4.51 22.99 28.41
N TYR A 315 5.21 22.12 27.67
CA TYR A 315 6.63 22.28 27.37
C TYR A 315 7.00 23.63 26.71
N PRO A 316 6.21 24.21 25.79
CA PRO A 316 6.52 25.54 25.26
C PRO A 316 6.59 26.65 26.32
N GLU A 317 5.92 26.49 27.46
CA GLU A 317 5.94 27.48 28.55
C GLU A 317 7.35 27.60 29.17
N ILE A 318 8.12 26.51 29.21
CA ILE A 318 9.48 26.53 29.78
C ILE A 318 10.50 27.22 28.87
N HIS A 319 10.19 27.46 27.59
CA HIS A 319 11.06 28.23 26.68
C HIS A 319 11.24 29.70 27.12
N SER A 320 10.33 30.19 27.97
CA SER A 320 10.40 31.53 28.56
C SER A 320 11.38 31.64 29.74
N THR A 321 12.02 30.53 30.13
CA THR A 321 13.03 30.51 31.21
C THR A 321 14.13 31.53 30.92
N LYS A 322 14.34 32.46 31.85
CA LYS A 322 15.39 33.48 31.77
C LYS A 322 16.76 32.90 32.11
N MET A 323 17.81 33.52 31.59
CA MET A 323 19.19 33.20 31.94
C MET A 323 19.45 33.27 33.45
N SER A 324 18.83 34.23 34.16
CA SER A 324 18.90 34.35 35.62
C SER A 324 18.26 33.20 36.41
N GLY A 325 17.36 32.45 35.77
CA GLY A 325 16.73 31.25 36.34
C GLY A 325 17.56 29.97 36.20
N MET A 326 18.71 30.04 35.52
CA MET A 326 19.59 28.89 35.28
C MET A 326 20.88 28.98 36.11
N THR A 327 21.35 27.84 36.60
CA THR A 327 22.65 27.74 37.29
C THR A 327 23.76 27.49 36.27
N LEU A 328 24.16 28.54 35.55
CA LEU A 328 25.13 28.38 34.45
C LEU A 328 26.60 28.39 34.93
N PRO A 329 27.47 27.55 34.35
CA PRO A 329 28.90 27.57 34.66
C PRO A 329 29.56 28.88 34.20
N LYS A 330 30.41 29.43 35.08
CA LYS A 330 31.07 30.72 34.87
C LYS A 330 32.10 30.63 33.75
N GLY A 331 32.00 31.52 32.76
CA GLY A 331 32.94 31.59 31.63
C GLY A 331 32.75 30.53 30.56
N MET A 332 31.84 29.57 30.77
CA MET A 332 31.51 28.53 29.79
C MET A 332 30.19 28.82 29.07
N SER A 333 29.28 29.58 29.70
CA SER A 333 27.97 29.92 29.12
C SER A 333 28.08 30.93 27.96
N PRO A 334 27.11 30.93 27.03
CA PRO A 334 27.03 31.95 26.00
C PRO A 334 26.87 33.34 26.61
N PRO A 335 27.52 34.38 26.06
CA PRO A 335 27.37 35.74 26.57
C PRO A 335 25.96 36.26 26.30
N GLY A 336 25.32 36.82 27.33
CA GLY A 336 23.96 37.37 27.22
C GLY A 336 23.53 38.16 28.45
N ASP A 337 22.38 38.82 28.32
CA ASP A 337 21.70 39.50 29.42
C ASP A 337 21.02 38.48 30.33
N MET A 338 21.11 38.66 31.65
CA MET A 338 20.50 37.75 32.63
C MET A 338 18.96 37.79 32.58
N GLU A 339 18.37 38.85 32.02
CA GLU A 339 16.92 38.99 31.83
C GLU A 339 16.40 38.44 30.49
N GLU A 340 17.31 38.11 29.55
CA GLU A 340 16.99 37.48 28.27
C GLU A 340 16.52 36.03 28.50
N SER A 341 15.70 35.50 27.59
CA SER A 341 15.36 34.07 27.62
C SER A 341 16.60 33.24 27.29
N ALA A 342 16.76 32.12 27.99
CA ALA A 342 17.85 31.19 27.76
C ALA A 342 17.87 30.68 26.32
N ARG A 343 16.69 30.43 25.75
CA ARG A 343 16.49 30.04 24.35
C ARG A 343 17.19 31.00 23.38
N GLU A 344 16.87 32.30 23.44
CA GLU A 344 17.45 33.29 22.51
C GLU A 344 18.96 33.45 22.70
N CYS A 345 19.42 33.42 23.96
CA CYS A 345 20.83 33.55 24.28
C CYS A 345 21.67 32.40 23.69
N PHE A 346 21.21 31.15 23.84
CA PHE A 346 21.87 29.97 23.30
C PHE A 346 21.81 29.92 21.76
N LEU A 347 20.69 30.34 21.15
CA LEU A 347 20.54 30.41 19.69
C LEU A 347 21.50 31.41 19.02
N ARG A 348 21.87 32.48 19.72
CA ARG A 348 22.82 33.49 19.22
C ARG A 348 24.27 32.97 19.20
N ALA A 349 24.61 32.01 20.04
CA ALA A 349 25.97 31.46 20.12
C ALA A 349 26.15 30.29 19.13
N PRO A 350 27.00 30.40 18.09
CA PRO A 350 27.03 29.44 16.99
C PRO A 350 27.28 27.98 17.39
N LEU A 351 28.18 27.73 18.34
CA LEU A 351 28.51 26.37 18.79
C LEU A 351 27.37 25.75 19.61
N TYR A 352 26.69 26.55 20.45
CA TYR A 352 25.52 26.10 21.19
C TYR A 352 24.31 25.88 20.29
N ARG A 353 24.08 26.78 19.34
CA ARG A 353 23.06 26.61 18.30
C ARG A 353 23.28 25.31 17.51
N LYS A 354 24.52 24.99 17.13
CA LYS A 354 24.85 23.72 16.47
C LYS A 354 24.46 22.54 17.35
N ALA A 355 24.79 22.56 18.65
CA ALA A 355 24.37 21.51 19.58
C ALA A 355 22.84 21.37 19.64
N SER A 356 22.12 22.49 19.66
CA SER A 356 20.65 22.52 19.63
C SER A 356 20.06 21.92 18.36
N GLU A 357 20.62 22.25 17.19
CA GLU A 357 20.24 21.67 15.90
C GLU A 357 20.53 20.15 15.86
N THR A 358 21.65 19.70 16.43
CA THR A 358 21.97 18.27 16.56
C THR A 358 20.99 17.55 17.48
N PHE A 359 20.63 18.13 18.63
CA PHE A 359 19.68 17.52 19.55
C PHE A 359 18.31 17.32 18.89
N LEU A 360 17.85 18.30 18.13
CA LEU A 360 16.60 18.21 17.39
C LEU A 360 16.54 16.98 16.47
N LEU A 361 17.67 16.51 15.93
CA LEU A 361 17.71 15.31 15.09
C LEU A 361 17.28 14.04 15.86
N SER A 362 17.49 13.96 17.17
CA SER A 362 17.05 12.79 17.96
C SER A 362 15.52 12.61 17.92
N PHE A 363 14.77 13.71 17.78
CA PHE A 363 13.31 13.68 17.65
C PHE A 363 12.84 13.05 16.33
N PHE A 364 13.63 13.18 15.26
CA PHE A 364 13.29 12.63 13.95
C PHE A 364 13.76 11.18 13.74
N THR A 365 14.32 10.56 14.78
CA THR A 365 14.72 9.15 14.73
C THR A 365 13.60 8.24 15.25
N VAL A 366 13.42 7.09 14.59
CA VAL A 366 12.50 6.02 15.03
C VAL A 366 13.21 4.89 15.77
N ASN A 367 14.54 4.96 15.82
CA ASN A 367 15.43 3.97 16.39
C ASN A 367 16.17 4.57 17.61
N PRO A 368 16.09 3.97 18.81
CA PRO A 368 16.69 4.54 20.01
C PRO A 368 18.21 4.65 19.95
N ILE A 369 18.91 3.76 19.24
CA ILE A 369 20.37 3.85 19.11
C ILE A 369 20.78 5.08 18.30
N ASP A 370 20.07 5.41 17.21
CA ASP A 370 20.35 6.61 16.41
C ASP A 370 20.03 7.89 17.20
N GLY A 371 18.95 7.87 17.99
CA GLY A 371 18.63 8.99 18.87
C GLY A 371 19.69 9.18 19.96
N LEU A 372 20.17 8.10 20.59
CA LEU A 372 21.28 8.15 21.56
C LEU A 372 22.57 8.66 20.93
N TYR A 373 22.84 8.32 19.67
CA TYR A 373 23.96 8.90 18.92
C TYR A 373 23.83 10.43 18.83
N TYR A 374 22.69 10.97 18.40
CA TYR A 374 22.51 12.42 18.31
C TYR A 374 22.58 13.12 19.68
N ILE A 375 22.08 12.49 20.74
CA ILE A 375 22.20 13.01 22.11
C ILE A 375 23.68 13.03 22.54
N HIS A 376 24.44 11.97 22.27
CA HIS A 376 25.87 11.91 22.56
C HIS A 376 26.66 12.98 21.79
N VAL A 377 26.37 13.16 20.49
CA VAL A 377 27.01 14.22 19.68
C VAL A 377 26.63 15.61 20.20
N THR A 378 25.38 15.80 20.64
CA THR A 378 24.94 17.05 21.30
C THR A 378 25.79 17.35 22.53
N MET A 379 26.01 16.36 23.39
CA MET A 379 26.84 16.53 24.60
C MET A 379 28.29 16.86 24.25
N SER A 380 28.83 16.22 23.21
CA SER A 380 30.16 16.52 22.68
C SER A 380 30.26 17.94 22.10
N ASP A 381 29.21 18.42 21.42
CA ASP A 381 29.14 19.78 20.89
C ASP A 381 29.00 20.82 22.01
N ILE A 382 28.22 20.54 23.06
CA ILE A 382 28.16 21.37 24.29
C ILE A 382 29.53 21.47 24.94
N HIS A 383 30.23 20.34 25.05
CA HIS A 383 31.57 20.27 25.62
C HIS A 383 32.53 21.19 24.87
N ARG A 384 32.55 21.07 23.54
CA ARG A 384 33.35 21.95 22.66
C ARG A 384 32.97 23.42 22.82
N ALA A 385 31.68 23.73 22.89
CA ALA A 385 31.19 25.10 23.04
C ALA A 385 31.63 25.72 24.37
N ALA A 386 31.53 24.96 25.47
CA ALA A 386 31.92 25.39 26.81
C ALA A 386 33.42 25.67 26.91
N ILE A 387 34.25 24.77 26.40
CA ILE A 387 35.71 24.95 26.39
C ILE A 387 36.08 26.14 25.49
N SER A 388 35.44 26.29 24.32
CA SER A 388 35.68 27.42 23.42
C SER A 388 35.34 28.76 24.07
N ALA A 389 34.25 28.84 24.82
CA ALA A 389 33.87 30.03 25.57
C ALA A 389 34.89 30.34 26.68
N LEU A 390 35.43 29.31 27.35
CA LEU A 390 36.41 29.47 28.42
C LEU A 390 37.77 29.97 27.91
N VAL A 391 38.26 29.45 26.79
CA VAL A 391 39.58 29.79 26.24
C VAL A 391 39.54 30.96 25.25
N GLY A 392 38.37 31.28 24.70
CA GLY A 392 38.17 32.38 23.76
C GLY A 392 38.62 32.10 22.32
N HIS A 393 38.89 30.84 21.97
CA HIS A 393 39.27 30.39 20.62
C HIS A 393 38.72 28.99 20.32
N GLU A 394 38.97 28.47 19.13
CA GLU A 394 38.62 27.09 18.78
C GLU A 394 39.45 26.11 19.63
N PRO A 395 38.83 25.16 20.36
CA PRO A 395 39.56 24.27 21.26
C PRO A 395 40.52 23.34 20.53
N THR A 396 41.73 23.20 21.06
CA THR A 396 42.70 22.20 20.63
C THR A 396 42.32 20.78 21.13
N PRO A 397 42.85 19.71 20.51
CA PRO A 397 42.58 18.33 20.97
C PRO A 397 42.96 18.06 22.43
N ASP A 398 43.97 18.76 22.96
CA ASP A 398 44.38 18.61 24.35
C ASP A 398 43.45 19.35 25.33
N GLU A 399 42.90 20.50 24.94
CA GLU A 399 41.90 21.22 25.74
C GLU A 399 40.57 20.48 25.80
N LEU A 400 40.20 19.77 24.73
CA LEU A 400 39.00 18.92 24.71
C LEU A 400 39.08 17.71 25.65
N LYS A 401 40.28 17.37 26.17
CA LYS A 401 40.44 16.34 27.20
C LYS A 401 40.01 16.81 28.60
N GLN A 402 39.87 18.12 28.83
CA GLN A 402 39.26 18.61 30.05
C GLN A 402 37.82 18.12 30.08
N ILE A 403 37.39 17.41 31.14
CA ILE A 403 36.03 16.86 31.24
C ILE A 403 35.18 17.86 32.04
N LEU A 404 34.02 18.25 31.49
CA LEU A 404 33.05 19.07 32.23
C LEU A 404 32.47 18.27 33.40
N GLY A 405 32.28 18.94 34.53
CA GLY A 405 31.51 18.36 35.62
C GLY A 405 30.07 18.07 35.19
N PHE A 406 29.42 17.10 35.84
CA PHE A 406 28.03 16.77 35.55
C PHE A 406 27.10 17.99 35.66
N ASP A 407 27.24 18.79 36.72
CA ASP A 407 26.40 19.97 36.95
C ASP A 407 26.57 21.04 35.85
N ASP A 408 27.79 21.24 35.38
CA ASP A 408 28.11 22.20 34.30
C ASP A 408 27.50 21.73 32.98
N LEU A 409 27.73 20.45 32.62
CA LEU A 409 27.20 19.87 31.40
C LEU A 409 25.67 19.86 31.42
N PHE A 410 25.06 19.45 32.54
CA PHE A 410 23.61 19.40 32.71
C PHE A 410 22.97 20.78 32.50
N SER A 411 23.53 21.82 33.11
CA SER A 411 22.99 23.17 33.03
C SER A 411 23.10 23.76 31.62
N LEU A 412 24.21 23.49 30.93
CA LEU A 412 24.39 23.87 29.54
C LEU A 412 23.48 23.04 28.60
N PHE A 413 23.29 21.76 28.89
CA PHE A 413 22.41 20.88 28.12
C PHE A 413 20.96 21.32 28.25
N PHE A 414 20.53 21.80 29.41
CA PHE A 414 19.21 22.41 29.56
C PHE A 414 19.04 23.66 28.69
N GLY A 415 20.04 24.54 28.63
CA GLY A 415 20.00 25.69 27.72
C GLY A 415 19.93 25.30 26.25
N VAL A 416 20.72 24.29 25.85
CA VAL A 416 20.69 23.72 24.49
C VAL A 416 19.34 23.09 24.15
N LEU A 417 18.70 22.40 25.08
CA LEU A 417 17.37 21.84 24.91
C LEU A 417 16.33 22.95 24.66
N LEU A 418 16.33 24.00 25.47
CA LEU A 418 15.42 25.15 25.29
C LEU A 418 15.63 25.84 23.93
N ALA A 419 16.87 25.86 23.43
CA ALA A 419 17.23 26.39 22.12
C ALA A 419 17.00 25.43 20.94
N SER A 420 16.80 24.12 21.20
CA SER A 420 16.61 23.12 20.14
C SER A 420 15.25 23.17 19.45
N ASP A 421 14.27 23.83 20.07
CA ASP A 421 12.86 23.75 19.66
C ASP A 421 12.35 22.32 19.46
N CYS A 422 12.95 21.35 20.16
CA CYS A 422 12.46 19.97 20.18
C CYS A 422 11.00 19.98 20.67
N PRO A 423 10.02 19.54 19.85
CA PRO A 423 8.62 19.71 20.21
C PRO A 423 8.23 18.92 21.46
N ASP A 424 8.86 17.77 21.67
CA ASP A 424 8.51 16.85 22.74
C ASP A 424 9.71 16.01 23.20
N PRO A 425 10.61 16.56 24.05
CA PRO A 425 11.74 15.82 24.57
C PRO A 425 11.33 14.64 25.47
N PHE A 426 10.12 14.68 26.04
CA PHE A 426 9.58 13.58 26.86
C PHE A 426 9.30 12.34 26.00
N GLN A 427 8.83 12.54 24.76
CA GLN A 427 8.67 11.44 23.80
C GLN A 427 10.01 10.81 23.45
N VAL A 428 11.06 11.61 23.19
CA VAL A 428 12.41 11.11 22.91
C VAL A 428 12.89 10.23 24.06
N HIS A 429 12.73 10.69 25.30
CA HIS A 429 13.08 9.90 26.50
C HIS A 429 12.22 8.65 26.65
N SER A 430 10.91 8.72 26.40
CA SER A 430 10.03 7.54 26.43
C SER A 430 10.48 6.47 25.43
N MET A 431 10.89 6.88 24.22
CA MET A 431 11.43 5.95 23.22
C MET A 431 12.71 5.27 23.73
N MET A 432 13.65 6.02 24.31
CA MET A 432 14.88 5.42 24.88
C MET A 432 14.56 4.47 26.02
N LYS A 433 13.67 4.88 26.93
CA LYS A 433 13.30 4.09 28.11
C LYS A 433 12.67 2.76 27.74
N THR A 434 11.82 2.73 26.70
CA THR A 434 11.07 1.54 26.29
C THR A 434 11.88 0.64 25.36
N PHE A 435 12.62 1.21 24.40
CA PHE A 435 13.18 0.43 23.30
C PHE A 435 14.70 0.28 23.31
N ALA A 436 15.45 1.09 24.08
CA ALA A 436 16.90 0.96 24.10
C ALA A 436 17.35 -0.36 24.77
N PRO A 437 18.19 -1.18 24.12
CA PRO A 437 18.69 -2.44 24.68
C PRO A 437 19.78 -2.17 25.72
N LYS A 438 19.38 -1.88 26.95
CA LYS A 438 20.27 -1.40 28.04
C LYS A 438 21.49 -2.29 28.29
N SER A 439 21.35 -3.60 28.13
CA SER A 439 22.44 -4.56 28.35
C SER A 439 23.55 -4.54 27.29
N CYS A 440 23.36 -3.81 26.19
CA CYS A 440 24.27 -3.79 25.05
C CYS A 440 24.65 -2.37 24.61
N LEU A 441 24.33 -1.34 25.41
CA LEU A 441 24.74 0.02 25.12
C LEU A 441 26.24 0.20 25.40
N SER A 442 26.88 1.05 24.60
CA SER A 442 28.23 1.53 24.93
C SER A 442 28.16 2.45 26.16
N PRO A 443 29.25 2.57 26.95
CA PRO A 443 29.27 3.47 28.11
C PRO A 443 28.90 4.91 27.76
N MET A 444 29.24 5.37 26.55
CA MET A 444 28.90 6.70 26.05
C MET A 444 27.39 6.86 25.82
N PHE A 445 26.72 5.82 25.30
CA PHE A 445 25.27 5.84 25.11
C PHE A 445 24.51 5.69 26.44
N GLU A 446 25.02 4.91 27.39
CA GLU A 446 24.47 4.87 28.74
C GLU A 446 24.54 6.25 29.42
N TYR A 447 25.70 6.92 29.32
CA TYR A 447 25.89 8.26 29.84
C TYR A 447 24.96 9.28 29.17
N ALA A 448 24.80 9.21 27.85
CA ALA A 448 23.88 10.06 27.10
C ALA A 448 22.42 9.85 27.54
N ASN A 449 22.01 8.60 27.70
CA ASN A 449 20.66 8.26 28.14
C ASN A 449 20.37 8.77 29.57
N ALA A 450 21.32 8.62 30.50
CA ALA A 450 21.19 9.09 31.86
C ALA A 450 21.07 10.63 31.94
N ASN A 451 21.82 11.36 31.11
CA ASN A 451 21.71 12.82 31.02
C ASN A 451 20.37 13.26 30.44
N LEU A 452 19.85 12.57 29.41
CA LEU A 452 18.52 12.83 28.88
C LEU A 452 17.44 12.58 29.95
N GLU A 453 17.52 11.46 30.67
CA GLU A 453 16.56 11.13 31.74
C GLU A 453 16.56 12.21 32.83
N ALA A 454 17.73 12.63 33.31
CA ALA A 454 17.85 13.70 34.29
C ALA A 454 17.24 15.02 33.77
N LEU A 455 17.49 15.35 32.51
CA LEU A 455 17.02 16.57 31.86
C LEU A 455 15.49 16.58 31.72
N VAL A 456 14.91 15.46 31.29
CA VAL A 456 13.46 15.31 31.16
C VAL A 456 12.77 15.31 32.53
N LEU A 457 13.36 14.70 33.55
CA LEU A 457 12.86 14.78 34.93
C LEU A 457 12.86 16.23 35.46
N HIS A 458 13.87 17.03 35.12
CA HIS A 458 13.92 18.44 35.47
C HIS A 458 12.82 19.24 34.75
N CYS A 459 12.68 19.05 33.43
CA CYS A 459 11.62 19.71 32.65
C CYS A 459 10.22 19.33 33.15
N GLY A 460 10.01 18.06 33.52
CA GLY A 460 8.74 17.58 34.07
C GLY A 460 8.37 18.28 35.38
N LYS A 461 9.34 18.61 36.24
CA LYS A 461 9.10 19.40 37.46
C LYS A 461 8.75 20.86 37.16
N LEU A 462 9.27 21.42 36.08
CA LEU A 462 8.92 22.79 35.65
C LEU A 462 7.54 22.85 34.98
N CYS A 463 7.08 21.74 34.40
CA CYS A 463 5.75 21.62 33.77
C CYS A 463 4.64 21.16 34.73
N ALA A 464 5.00 20.64 35.92
CA ALA A 464 4.07 20.20 36.96
C ALA A 464 3.50 21.41 37.69
#